data_AF-A0AA37XDN2-F1
#
_entry.id   AF-A0AA37XDN2-F1
#
_cell.length_a   1.000
_cell.length_b   1.000
_cell.length_c   1.000
_cell.angle_alpha   90.00
_cell.angle_beta   90.00
_cell.angle_gamma   90.00
#
_symmetry.space_group_name_H-M   'P 1'
#
loop_
_entity.id
_entity.type
_entity.pdbx_description
1 polymer ?
#
loop_
_entity_poly.entity_id
_entity_poly.type
_entity_poly.pdbx_seq_one_letter_code
_entity_poly.pdbx_strand_id
1 'polypeptide(L)'
;MQVIDGALDVEGEVLEPGPLLYLGQGRDRVVVRHVAGPEDDGESSAAPARLLVLGGEPLREDLLMWWNFVGRTHDEVAAARADWENPDRRAARFGVVPAHGEDRIPAPPLPNVRLTPRRRRR
;
A
#
# COMPACT_ATOMS: atom_id res chain seq x y z
N MET A 1 -3.55 10.15 3.10
CA MET A 1 -3.14 11.18 2.13
C MET A 1 -1.64 11.23 2.13
N GLN A 2 -1.03 11.42 0.96
CA GLN A 2 0.41 11.56 0.81
C GLN A 2 0.69 12.73 -0.11
N VAL A 3 1.71 13.52 0.22
CA VAL A 3 2.27 14.52 -0.69
C VAL A 3 3.35 13.84 -1.53
N ILE A 4 3.32 14.10 -2.83
CA ILE A 4 4.28 13.56 -3.80
C ILE A 4 5.34 14.62 -4.10
N ASP A 5 4.92 15.88 -4.27
CA ASP A 5 5.80 17.04 -4.48
C ASP A 5 5.24 18.28 -3.78
N GLY A 6 6.12 19.19 -3.38
CA GLY A 6 5.78 20.42 -2.65
C GLY A 6 5.44 20.16 -1.18
N ALA A 7 4.83 21.15 -0.52
CA ALA A 7 4.40 21.05 0.87
C ALA A 7 2.96 21.55 1.03
N LEU A 8 2.22 20.92 1.95
CA LEU A 8 0.83 21.24 2.24
C LEU A 8 0.59 21.27 3.74
N ASP A 9 -0.17 22.25 4.24
CA ASP A 9 -0.84 22.16 5.53
C ASP A 9 -2.17 21.41 5.35
N VAL A 10 -2.35 20.33 6.09
CA VAL A 10 -3.55 19.51 6.07
C VAL A 10 -4.14 19.50 7.47
N GLU A 11 -5.18 20.31 7.68
CA GLU A 11 -5.83 20.48 8.99
C GLU A 11 -4.84 20.83 10.13
N GLY A 12 -3.83 21.66 9.85
CA GLY A 12 -2.81 22.07 10.81
C GLY A 12 -1.57 21.18 10.87
N GLU A 13 -1.53 20.08 10.10
CA GLU A 13 -0.35 19.23 9.96
C GLU A 13 0.39 19.54 8.66
N VAL A 14 1.63 20.00 8.74
CA VAL A 14 2.47 20.24 7.55
C VAL A 14 2.99 18.91 7.03
N LEU A 15 2.68 18.61 5.76
CA LEU A 15 3.12 17.43 5.03
C LEU A 15 4.06 17.80 3.89
N GLU A 16 5.22 17.15 3.92
CA GLU A 16 6.20 17.09 2.86
C GLU A 16 6.14 15.72 2.15
N PRO A 17 6.88 15.50 1.05
CA PRO A 17 6.89 14.22 0.37
C PRO A 17 7.38 13.07 1.24
N GLY A 18 6.68 11.94 1.19
CA GLY A 18 7.06 10.70 1.88
C GLY A 18 6.05 10.21 2.91
N PRO A 19 5.76 10.95 4.00
CA PRO A 19 4.81 10.53 5.03
C PRO A 19 3.39 10.28 4.51
N LEU A 20 2.71 9.32 5.13
CA LEU A 20 1.29 9.03 4.89
C LEU A 20 0.46 9.54 6.07
N LEU A 21 -0.28 10.63 5.87
CA LEU A 21 -1.25 11.13 6.85
C LEU A 21 -2.52 10.27 6.85
N TYR A 22 -2.85 9.67 7.99
CA TYR A 22 -4.14 9.01 8.20
C TYR A 22 -5.21 10.04 8.59
N LEU A 23 -6.18 10.24 7.70
CA LEU A 23 -7.25 11.22 7.88
C LEU A 23 -8.42 10.71 8.72
N GLY A 24 -8.36 9.53 9.33
CA GLY A 24 -9.50 8.99 10.09
C GLY A 24 -10.69 8.54 9.21
N GLN A 25 -11.85 8.31 9.85
CA GLN A 25 -13.12 7.95 9.20
C GLN A 25 -14.18 9.02 9.48
N GLY A 26 -15.30 8.99 8.72
CA GLY A 26 -16.49 9.82 8.98
C GLY A 26 -16.36 11.29 8.62
N ARG A 27 -15.35 11.67 7.83
CA ARG A 27 -15.17 13.03 7.32
C ARG A 27 -15.93 13.22 6.01
N ASP A 28 -16.60 14.35 5.88
CA ASP A 28 -17.25 14.82 4.64
C ASP A 28 -16.32 15.74 3.82
N ARG A 29 -15.33 16.35 4.47
CA ARG A 29 -14.34 17.25 3.86
C ARG A 29 -12.96 17.15 4.53
N VAL A 30 -11.95 17.64 3.82
CA VAL A 30 -10.58 17.84 4.31
C VAL A 30 -10.08 19.18 3.75
N VAL A 31 -9.64 20.08 4.63
CA VAL A 31 -9.04 21.36 4.24
C VAL A 31 -7.55 21.16 4.00
N VAL A 32 -7.10 21.64 2.85
CA VAL A 32 -5.71 21.56 2.41
C VAL A 32 -5.29 22.97 2.01
N ARG A 33 -4.14 23.43 2.51
CA ARG A 33 -3.56 24.73 2.16
C ARG A 33 -2.17 24.50 1.61
N HIS A 34 -1.87 25.19 0.53
CA HIS A 34 -0.51 25.23 0.00
C HIS A 34 0.39 26.05 0.92
N VAL A 35 1.60 25.57 1.15
CA VAL A 35 2.62 26.26 1.95
C VAL A 35 3.96 26.20 1.22
N ALA A 36 4.86 27.12 1.54
CA ALA A 36 6.22 27.11 1.02
C ALA A 36 6.92 25.80 1.44
N GLY A 37 7.56 25.14 0.48
CA GLY A 37 8.32 23.93 0.74
C GLY A 37 9.66 24.24 1.42
N PRO A 38 10.36 23.22 1.96
CA PRO A 38 11.71 23.40 2.49
C PRO A 38 12.74 23.83 1.43
N GLU A 39 12.44 23.61 0.14
CA GLU A 39 13.29 24.04 -0.99
C GLU A 39 12.90 25.40 -1.57
N ASP A 40 11.90 26.07 -0.99
CA ASP A 40 11.44 27.38 -1.46
C ASP A 40 12.44 28.46 -1.01
N ASP A 41 13.00 29.21 -1.97
CA ASP A 41 13.95 30.29 -1.72
C ASP A 41 13.28 31.59 -1.24
N GLY A 42 11.95 31.60 -1.13
CA GLY A 42 11.15 32.72 -0.67
C GLY A 42 11.06 33.89 -1.65
N GLU A 43 11.71 33.77 -2.81
CA GLU A 43 11.75 34.78 -3.87
C GLU A 43 10.96 34.31 -5.11
N SER A 44 10.86 33.00 -5.31
CA SER A 44 10.02 32.38 -6.33
C SER A 44 8.60 32.11 -5.83
N SER A 45 7.63 32.09 -6.75
CA SER A 45 6.27 31.64 -6.42
C SER A 45 6.35 30.19 -5.97
N ALA A 46 5.78 29.89 -4.80
CA ALA A 46 5.85 28.57 -4.20
C ALA A 46 5.49 27.47 -5.21
N ALA A 47 6.36 26.47 -5.32
CA ALA A 47 6.23 25.41 -6.33
C ALA A 47 4.89 24.67 -6.18
N PRO A 48 4.23 24.29 -7.28
CA PRO A 48 2.95 23.61 -7.22
C PRO A 48 3.05 22.30 -6.43
N ALA A 49 2.11 22.05 -5.53
CA ALA A 49 2.05 20.80 -4.79
C ALA A 49 1.24 19.73 -5.54
N ARG A 50 1.69 18.48 -5.45
CA ARG A 50 1.00 17.29 -5.97
C ARG A 50 0.74 16.31 -4.84
N LEU A 51 -0.50 15.86 -4.70
CA LEU A 51 -0.92 14.95 -3.63
C LEU A 51 -1.72 13.76 -4.13
N LEU A 52 -1.72 12.69 -3.33
CA LEU A 52 -2.57 11.51 -3.48
C LEU A 52 -3.51 11.39 -2.27
N VAL A 53 -4.80 11.29 -2.54
CA VAL A 53 -5.82 10.92 -1.55
C VAL A 53 -6.34 9.54 -1.91
N LEU A 54 -6.18 8.61 -0.97
CA LEU A 54 -6.71 7.25 -1.06
C LEU A 54 -7.69 7.03 0.08
N GLY A 55 -8.89 6.57 -0.25
CA GLY A 55 -9.97 6.31 0.69
C GLY A 55 -11.07 5.46 0.06
N GLY A 56 -11.99 4.98 0.88
CA GLY A 56 -13.10 4.13 0.46
C GLY A 56 -13.87 3.59 1.66
N GLU A 57 -14.95 2.85 1.39
CA GLU A 57 -15.68 2.13 2.42
C GLU A 57 -14.74 1.15 3.14
N PRO A 58 -14.71 1.12 4.49
CA PRO A 58 -13.89 0.15 5.21
C PRO A 58 -14.26 -1.28 4.84
N LEU A 59 -13.25 -2.06 4.46
CA LEU A 59 -13.41 -3.49 4.18
C LEU A 59 -13.90 -4.23 5.44
N ARG A 60 -14.90 -5.11 5.29
CA ARG A 60 -15.53 -5.83 6.41
C ARG A 60 -14.94 -7.22 6.66
N GLU A 61 -14.13 -7.69 5.73
CA GLU A 61 -13.52 -9.01 5.70
C GLU A 61 -12.22 -9.07 6.51
N ASP A 62 -12.02 -10.18 7.21
CA ASP A 62 -10.73 -10.49 7.81
C ASP A 62 -9.75 -10.92 6.70
N LEU A 63 -8.79 -10.04 6.40
CA LEU A 63 -7.73 -10.32 5.43
C LEU A 63 -6.43 -10.71 6.11
N LEU A 64 -5.75 -11.67 5.49
CA LEU A 64 -4.39 -12.08 5.80
C LEU A 64 -3.53 -11.83 4.57
N MET A 65 -2.53 -10.98 4.73
CA MET A 65 -1.59 -10.63 3.67
C MET A 65 -0.18 -11.05 4.10
N TRP A 66 0.49 -11.81 3.23
CA TRP A 66 1.89 -12.15 3.40
C TRP A 66 2.53 -12.22 2.01
N TRP A 67 3.65 -11.53 1.85
CA TRP A 67 4.26 -11.28 0.55
C TRP A 67 3.20 -10.76 -0.45
N ASN A 68 3.17 -11.30 -1.67
CA ASN A 68 2.23 -10.95 -2.73
C ASN A 68 0.91 -11.75 -2.66
N PHE A 69 0.63 -12.43 -1.56
CA PHE A 69 -0.60 -13.21 -1.37
C PHE A 69 -1.54 -12.54 -0.39
N VAL A 70 -2.81 -12.41 -0.80
CA VAL A 70 -3.92 -11.97 0.04
C VAL A 70 -4.94 -13.09 0.08
N GLY A 71 -5.25 -13.56 1.29
CA GLY A 71 -6.28 -14.57 1.55
C GLY A 71 -7.04 -14.24 2.83
N ARG A 72 -7.90 -15.15 3.26
CA ARG A 72 -8.67 -15.05 4.52
C ARG A 72 -8.07 -15.91 5.62
N THR A 73 -7.29 -16.93 5.26
CA THR A 73 -6.70 -17.89 6.20
C THR A 73 -5.23 -18.14 5.92
N HIS A 74 -4.52 -18.65 6.92
CA HIS A 74 -3.13 -19.10 6.76
C HIS A 74 -3.02 -20.19 5.69
N ASP A 75 -3.98 -21.13 5.66
CA ASP A 75 -3.94 -22.28 4.75
C ASP A 75 -4.13 -21.85 3.29
N GLU A 76 -4.97 -20.84 3.02
CA GLU A 76 -5.09 -20.26 1.69
C GLU A 76 -3.78 -19.63 1.19
N VAL A 77 -3.09 -18.88 2.06
CA VAL A 77 -1.80 -18.26 1.73
C VAL A 77 -0.70 -19.31 1.60
N ALA A 78 -0.69 -20.35 2.44
CA ALA A 78 0.25 -21.45 2.35
C ALA A 78 0.07 -22.25 1.06
N ALA A 79 -1.17 -22.52 0.66
CA ALA A 79 -1.48 -23.16 -0.61
C ALA A 79 -1.06 -22.28 -1.80
N ALA A 80 -1.33 -20.97 -1.77
CA ALA A 80 -0.92 -20.04 -2.82
C ALA A 80 0.62 -20.01 -2.98
N ARG A 81 1.37 -19.99 -1.87
CA ARG A 81 2.83 -20.09 -1.88
C ARG A 81 3.28 -21.43 -2.47
N ALA A 82 2.71 -22.55 -2.02
CA ALA A 82 3.10 -23.87 -2.49
C ALA A 82 2.87 -24.01 -4.01
N ASP A 83 1.80 -23.43 -4.53
CA ASP A 83 1.53 -23.43 -5.96
C ASP A 83 2.46 -22.50 -6.74
N TRP A 84 2.88 -21.38 -6.15
CA TRP A 84 3.84 -20.47 -6.78
C TRP A 84 5.22 -21.11 -6.93
N GLU A 85 5.66 -21.82 -5.89
CA GLU A 85 6.94 -22.53 -5.87
C GLU A 85 6.93 -23.83 -6.69
N ASN A 86 5.75 -24.42 -6.93
CA ASN A 86 5.64 -25.66 -7.69
C ASN A 86 5.71 -25.39 -9.21
N PRO A 87 6.73 -25.90 -9.93
CA PRO A 87 6.88 -25.66 -11.37
C PRO A 87 5.70 -26.13 -12.22
N ASP A 88 5.02 -27.20 -11.82
CA ASP A 88 3.93 -27.82 -12.56
C ASP A 88 2.61 -27.05 -12.38
N ARG A 89 2.42 -26.38 -11.24
CA ARG A 89 1.16 -25.67 -10.91
C ARG A 89 1.23 -24.17 -11.14
N ARG A 90 2.42 -23.56 -11.04
CA ARG A 90 2.58 -22.09 -11.05
C ARG A 90 2.03 -21.42 -12.31
N ALA A 91 2.25 -22.01 -13.49
CA ALA A 91 1.84 -21.41 -14.75
C ALA A 91 0.32 -21.47 -14.93
N ALA A 92 -0.30 -22.58 -14.54
CA ALA A 92 -1.75 -22.76 -14.62
C ALA A 92 -2.49 -21.79 -13.68
N ARG A 93 -1.97 -21.56 -12.47
CA ARG A 93 -2.63 -20.70 -11.47
C ARG A 93 -2.32 -19.21 -11.62
N PHE A 94 -1.08 -18.84 -11.93
CA PHE A 94 -0.61 -17.44 -11.92
C PHE A 94 -0.26 -16.91 -13.30
N GLY A 95 -0.39 -17.72 -14.35
CA GLY A 95 -0.01 -17.35 -15.71
C GLY A 95 1.49 -17.30 -15.94
N VAL A 96 1.87 -16.88 -17.15
CA VAL A 96 3.25 -16.63 -17.58
C VAL A 96 3.31 -15.21 -18.10
N VAL A 97 4.37 -14.47 -17.77
CA VAL A 97 4.61 -13.13 -18.29
C VAL A 97 5.40 -13.28 -19.60
N PRO A 98 4.82 -12.93 -20.77
CA PRO A 98 5.55 -13.00 -22.03
C PRO A 98 6.83 -12.17 -21.97
N ALA A 99 7.90 -12.64 -22.62
CA ALA A 99 9.21 -11.98 -22.71
C ALA A 99 10.00 -11.82 -21.38
N HIS A 100 9.52 -12.35 -20.26
CA HIS A 100 10.24 -12.29 -18.97
C HIS A 100 11.18 -13.49 -18.71
N GLY A 101 11.27 -14.44 -19.64
CA GLY A 101 12.04 -15.67 -19.46
C GLY A 101 11.40 -16.63 -18.45
N GLU A 102 12.19 -17.60 -17.98
CA GLU A 102 11.74 -18.61 -16.99
C GLU A 102 11.99 -18.18 -15.55
N ASP A 103 12.84 -17.17 -15.35
CA ASP A 103 13.21 -16.68 -14.04
C ASP A 103 12.00 -16.08 -13.32
N ARG A 104 11.85 -16.46 -12.05
CA ARG A 104 10.79 -15.94 -11.17
C ARG A 104 11.37 -15.59 -9.83
N ILE A 105 10.79 -14.56 -9.21
CA ILE A 105 11.10 -14.20 -7.84
C ILE A 105 10.53 -15.29 -6.91
N PRO A 106 11.38 -16.02 -6.16
CA PRO A 106 10.91 -17.05 -5.25
C PRO A 106 10.14 -16.42 -4.09
N ALA A 107 9.08 -17.08 -3.65
CA ALA A 107 8.38 -16.70 -2.44
C ALA A 107 9.26 -17.03 -1.22
N PRO A 108 9.41 -16.11 -0.25
CA PRO A 108 10.15 -16.39 0.98
C PRO A 108 9.62 -17.64 1.72
N PRO A 109 10.40 -18.31 2.58
CA PRO A 109 9.83 -19.35 3.45
C PRO A 109 8.71 -18.77 4.33
N LEU A 110 7.66 -19.55 4.58
CA LEU A 110 6.65 -19.15 5.56
C LEU A 110 7.32 -19.06 6.94
N PRO A 111 6.92 -18.09 7.78
CA PRO A 111 7.40 -18.05 9.15
C PRO A 111 6.89 -19.28 9.91
N ASN A 112 7.64 -19.69 10.93
CA ASN A 112 7.29 -20.84 11.79
C ASN A 112 6.07 -20.59 12.69
N VAL A 113 5.40 -19.44 12.55
CA VAL A 113 4.20 -19.04 13.29
C VAL A 113 3.00 -18.98 12.36
N ARG A 114 1.82 -19.30 12.89
CA ARG A 114 0.58 -19.19 12.12
C ARG A 114 0.26 -17.72 11.87
N LEU A 115 0.19 -17.36 10.59
CA LEU A 115 -0.21 -16.02 10.16
C LEU A 115 -1.64 -15.74 10.67
N THR A 116 -1.83 -14.58 11.29
CA THR A 116 -3.12 -14.17 11.86
C THR A 116 -3.74 -13.08 10.98
N PRO A 117 -5.03 -13.20 10.61
CA PRO A 117 -5.72 -12.15 9.87
C PRO A 117 -5.71 -10.84 10.65
N ARG A 118 -5.62 -9.73 9.92
CA ARG A 118 -5.77 -8.40 10.51
C ARG A 118 -7.23 -8.19 10.86
N ARG A 119 -7.59 -8.53 12.11
CA ARG A 119 -8.93 -8.29 12.64
C ARG A 119 -9.10 -6.82 12.96
N ARG A 120 -10.24 -6.25 12.57
CA ARG A 120 -10.59 -4.89 12.97
C ARG A 120 -10.85 -4.86 14.49
N ARG A 121 -10.11 -4.03 15.23
CA ARG A 121 -10.55 -3.60 16.57
C ARG A 121 -11.76 -2.69 16.39
N ARG A 122 -12.88 -3.06 17.01
CA ARG A 122 -14.10 -2.25 17.04
C ARG A 122 -13.87 -0.96 17.80
#